data_AF-A0A062IG77-F1
#
_entry.id   AF-A0A062IG77-F1
#
_cell.length_a   1.000
_cell.length_b   1.000
_cell.length_c   1.000
_cell.angle_alpha   90.00
_cell.angle_beta   90.00
_cell.angle_gamma   90.00
#
_symmetry.space_group_name_H-M   'P 1'
#
loop_
_entity.id
_entity.type
_entity.pdbx_description
1 polymer ?
#
loop_
_entity_poly.entity_id
_entity_poly.type
_entity_poly.pdbx_seq_one_letter_code
_entity_poly.pdbx_strand_id
1 'polypeptide(L)' 'MNRREFLLNSTKTMFGTAALASFPLSIQKALAIDAKVESGTIQDVKHIVILTQENRSFDNYFGTLKGVRG' A
#
# COMPACT_ATOMS: atom_id res chain seq x y z
N MET A 1 -5.36 17.95 25.89
CA MET A 1 -5.38 16.53 25.46
C MET A 1 -6.70 15.92 25.92
N ASN A 2 -7.62 15.65 24.99
CA ASN A 2 -8.97 15.18 25.32
C ASN A 2 -9.01 13.66 25.58
N ARG A 3 -9.82 13.17 26.54
CA ARG A 3 -9.94 11.73 26.86
C ARG A 3 -10.29 10.87 25.64
N ARG A 4 -11.18 11.37 24.79
CA ARG A 4 -11.56 10.74 23.52
C ARG A 4 -10.37 10.58 22.57
N GLU A 5 -9.56 11.62 22.47
CA GLU A 5 -8.37 11.65 21.61
C GLU A 5 -7.29 10.69 22.13
N PHE A 6 -7.10 10.63 23.45
CA PHE A 6 -6.23 9.65 24.09
C PHE A 6 -6.67 8.21 23.80
N LEU A 7 -7.94 7.87 24.03
CA LEU A 7 -8.48 6.53 23.76
C LEU A 7 -8.38 6.16 22.27
N LEU A 8 -8.66 7.10 21.37
CA LEU A 8 -8.54 6.90 19.93
C LEU A 8 -7.08 6.66 19.50
N ASN A 9 -6.13 7.39 20.09
CA ASN A 9 -4.71 7.21 19.77
C ASN A 9 -4.18 5.90 20.37
N SER A 10 -4.53 5.56 21.60
CA SER A 10 -4.14 4.29 22.23
C SER A 10 -4.68 3.08 21.47
N THR A 11 -5.95 3.11 21.06
CA THR A 11 -6.53 2.04 20.24
C THR A 11 -5.85 1.94 18.87
N LYS A 12 -5.63 3.06 18.17
CA LYS A 12 -4.90 3.06 16.89
C LYS A 12 -3.49 2.48 17.02
N THR A 13 -2.76 2.85 18.07
CA THR A 13 -1.41 2.31 18.30
C THR A 13 -1.47 0.81 18.56
N MET A 14 -2.33 0.34 19.48
CA MET A 14 -2.43 -1.09 19.82
C MET A 14 -2.87 -1.97 18.63
N PHE A 15 -3.86 -1.53 17.85
CA PHE A 15 -4.28 -2.26 16.65
C PHE A 15 -3.21 -2.21 15.55
N GLY A 16 -2.50 -1.10 15.41
CA GLY A 16 -1.37 -0.96 14.48
C GLY A 16 -0.22 -1.93 14.79
N THR A 17 0.19 -2.04 16.06
CA THR A 17 1.27 -2.98 16.45
C THR A 17 0.83 -4.43 16.31
N ALA A 18 -0.41 -4.78 16.65
CA ALA A 18 -0.90 -6.15 16.49
C ALA A 18 -0.96 -6.57 15.01
N ALA A 19 -1.41 -5.68 14.11
CA ALA A 19 -1.42 -5.94 12.68
C ALA A 19 0.00 -6.14 12.13
N LEU A 20 0.96 -5.29 12.53
CA LEU A 20 2.36 -5.43 12.13
C LEU A 20 3.00 -6.72 12.65
N ALA A 21 2.68 -7.13 13.89
CA ALA A 21 3.17 -8.37 14.50
C ALA A 21 2.60 -9.64 13.83
N SER A 22 1.45 -9.54 13.15
CA SER A 22 0.86 -10.67 12.42
C SER A 22 1.59 -11.00 11.11
N PHE A 23 2.41 -10.09 10.58
CA PHE A 23 3.21 -10.35 9.40
C PHE A 23 4.44 -11.21 9.71
N PRO A 24 4.86 -12.10 8.79
CA PRO A 24 6.16 -12.76 8.87
C PRO A 24 7.30 -11.75 9.01
N LEU A 25 8.34 -12.10 9.77
CA LEU A 25 9.51 -11.24 10.02
C LEU A 25 10.17 -10.70 8.74
N SER A 26 10.11 -11.43 7.63
CA SER A 26 10.60 -10.98 6.32
C SER A 26 9.83 -9.78 5.77
N ILE A 27 8.50 -9.78 5.90
CA ILE A 27 7.63 -8.69 5.44
C ILE A 27 7.80 -7.45 6.33
N GLN A 28 7.93 -7.64 7.64
CA GLN A 28 8.21 -6.53 8.58
C GLN A 28 9.53 -5.83 8.22
N LYS A 29 10.58 -6.61 7.93
CA LYS A 29 11.87 -6.06 7.47
C LYS A 29 11.73 -5.35 6.14
N ALA A 30 11.01 -5.91 5.18
CA ALA A 30 10.81 -5.31 3.87
C ALA A 30 10.05 -3.97 3.94
N LEU A 31 9.04 -3.86 4.81
CA LEU A 31 8.29 -2.62 5.02
C LEU A 31 9.13 -1.49 5.62
N ALA A 32 10.17 -1.83 6.39
CA ALA A 32 11.07 -0.86 7.01
C ALA A 32 12.18 -0.38 6.07
N ILE A 33 12.28 -0.93 4.86
CA ILE A 33 13.24 -0.48 3.85
C ILE A 33 12.66 0.75 3.16
N ASP A 34 13.28 1.90 3.39
CA ASP A 34 12.95 3.11 2.65
C ASP A 34 13.18 2.90 1.15
N ALA A 35 12.35 3.56 0.34
CA ALA A 35 12.51 3.54 -1.10
C ALA A 35 13.91 4.06 -1.46
N LYS A 36 14.65 3.30 -2.27
CA LYS A 36 15.97 3.71 -2.75
C LYS A 36 15.80 4.79 -3.80
N VAL A 37 16.02 6.04 -3.40
CA VAL A 37 16.01 7.21 -4.28
C VAL A 37 17.45 7.66 -4.51
N GLU A 38 17.91 7.69 -5.76
CA GLU A 38 19.26 8.14 -6.12
C GLU A 38 19.23 9.56 -6.71
N SER A 39 18.45 9.77 -7.77
CA SER A 39 18.26 11.06 -8.45
C SER A 39 16.86 11.66 -8.27
N GLY A 40 15.88 10.86 -7.85
CA GLY A 40 14.47 11.26 -7.78
C GLY A 40 13.80 11.37 -9.15
N THR A 41 14.46 10.92 -10.21
CA THR A 41 13.92 10.88 -11.58
C THR A 41 13.52 9.46 -11.96
N ILE A 42 12.82 9.31 -13.10
CA ILE A 42 12.46 7.99 -13.63
C ILE A 42 13.69 7.10 -13.96
N GLN A 43 14.88 7.70 -14.06
CA GLN A 43 16.12 6.96 -14.29
C GLN A 43 16.51 6.04 -13.12
N ASP A 44 15.92 6.24 -11.94
CA ASP A 44 16.17 5.40 -10.76
C ASP A 44 15.47 4.02 -10.83
N VAL A 45 14.56 3.81 -11.81
CA VAL A 45 13.79 2.56 -11.94
C VAL A 45 14.66 1.44 -12.51
N LYS A 46 14.98 0.44 -11.67
CA LYS A 46 15.83 -0.72 -12.04
C LYS A 46 15.06 -1.97 -12.45
N HIS A 47 13.84 -2.13 -11.94
CA HIS A 47 13.04 -3.33 -12.15
C HIS A 47 11.60 -2.95 -12.45
N ILE A 48 11.05 -3.52 -13.51
CA ILE A 48 9.64 -3.35 -13.91
C ILE A 48 8.98 -4.72 -13.80
N VAL A 49 7.93 -4.81 -12.99
CA VAL A 49 7.09 -6.01 -12.90
C VAL A 49 5.82 -5.74 -13.70
N ILE A 50 5.69 -6.44 -14.83
CA ILE A 50 4.49 -6.37 -15.66
C ILE A 50 3.57 -7.52 -15.23
N LEU A 51 2.44 -7.18 -14.63
CA LEU A 51 1.39 -8.14 -14.32
C LEU A 51 0.46 -8.25 -15.52
N THR A 52 0.40 -9.43 -16.12
CA THR A 52 -0.58 -9.74 -17.16
C THR A 52 -1.86 -10.24 -16.49
N GLN A 53 -2.99 -9.65 -16.88
CA GLN A 53 -4.30 -10.13 -16.45
C GLN A 53 -4.90 -11.05 -17.50
N GLU A 54 -5.96 -11.76 -17.12
CA GLU A 54 -6.76 -12.56 -18.02
C GLU A 54 -7.36 -11.72 -19.15
N ASN A 55 -7.79 -12.38 -20.23
CA ASN A 55 -8.44 -11.73 -21.36
C ASN A 55 -9.88 -11.31 -20.99
N ARG A 56 -10.02 -10.24 -20.20
CA ARG A 56 -11.31 -9.59 -19.95
C ARG A 56 -11.25 -8.16 -20.45
N SER A 57 -12.38 -7.67 -20.96
CA SER A 57 -12.48 -6.31 -21.48
C SER A 57 -12.30 -5.28 -20.37
N PHE A 58 -11.88 -4.07 -20.77
CA PHE A 58 -11.73 -2.94 -19.85
C PHE A 58 -13.03 -2.68 -19.08
N ASP A 59 -14.18 -2.70 -19.75
CA ASP A 59 -15.49 -2.52 -19.10
C ASP A 59 -15.80 -3.59 -18.06
N ASN A 60 -15.31 -4.82 -18.24
CA ASN A 60 -15.49 -5.88 -17.25
C ASN A 60 -14.75 -5.59 -15.94
N TYR A 61 -13.53 -5.02 -16.04
CA TYR A 61 -12.72 -4.69 -14.86
C TYR A 61 -13.05 -3.30 -14.28
N PHE A 62 -13.40 -2.34 -15.13
CA PHE A 62 -13.42 -0.91 -14.78
C PHE A 62 -14.68 -0.19 -15.24
N GLY A 63 -15.68 -0.85 -15.83
CA GLY A 63 -16.88 -0.20 -16.35
C GLY A 63 -17.75 0.50 -15.30
N THR A 64 -17.58 0.15 -14.02
CA THR A 64 -18.25 0.83 -12.88
C THR A 64 -17.37 1.87 -12.20
N LEU A 65 -16.12 2.06 -12.67
CA LEU A 65 -15.20 3.02 -12.12
C LEU A 65 -15.64 4.44 -12.51
N LYS A 66 -15.83 5.31 -11.51
CA LYS A 66 -16.24 6.70 -11.74
C LYS A 66 -15.28 7.40 -12.70
N GLY A 67 -15.81 7.99 -13.77
CA GLY A 67 -15.04 8.75 -14.74
C GLY A 67 -14.59 7.96 -15.97
N VAL A 68 -14.86 6.66 -16.04
CA VAL A 68 -14.72 5.88 -17.27
C VAL A 68 -15.83 6.27 -18.24
N ARG A 69 -15.44 6.63 -19.46
CA ARG A 69 -16.32 6.69 -20.62
C ARG A 69 -15.96 5.48 -21.46
N GLY A 70 -16.88 4.52 -21.56
CA GLY A 70 -16.71 3.35 -22.44
C GLY A 70 -16.42 3.78 -23.88
#